data_AF-A0A2S5M9F1-F1
#
_entry.id   AF-A0A2S5M9F1-F1
#
_cell.length_a   1.000
_cell.length_b   1.000
_cell.length_c   1.000
_cell.angle_alpha   90.00
_cell.angle_beta   90.00
_cell.angle_gamma   90.00
#
_symmetry.space_group_name_H-M   'P 1'
#
loop_
_entity.id
_entity.type
_entity.pdbx_description
1 polymer ?
#
loop_
_entity_poly.entity_id
_entity_poly.type
_entity_poly.pdbx_seq_one_letter_code
_entity_poly.pdbx_strand_id
1 'polypeptide(L)'
;MKFAAYTEETIWAIGETEAEARAEGEDTIRETEGRADQLALMKVAPIDDDLVEALNEAEAKGTDVLFDLIDGELCEVETVES
;
A
#
# COMPACT_ATOMS: atom_id res chain seq x y z
N MET A 1 -9.20 -5.98 -9.88
CA MET A 1 -9.40 -5.22 -8.64
C MET A 1 -8.64 -5.94 -7.55
N LYS A 2 -7.61 -5.28 -7.03
CA LYS A 2 -6.79 -5.75 -5.93
C LYS A 2 -7.12 -4.94 -4.68
N PHE A 3 -6.54 -5.34 -3.55
CA PHE A 3 -6.65 -4.64 -2.29
C PHE A 3 -5.25 -4.40 -1.73
N ALA A 4 -5.04 -3.25 -1.12
CA ALA A 4 -3.80 -2.94 -0.43
C ALA A 4 -4.05 -2.80 1.07
N ALA A 5 -3.21 -3.45 1.86
CA ALA A 5 -3.08 -3.19 3.29
C ALA A 5 -2.10 -2.04 3.48
N TYR A 6 -2.54 -0.96 4.11
CA TYR A 6 -1.78 0.29 4.17
C TYR A 6 -1.91 0.99 5.53
N THR A 7 -0.90 1.77 5.86
CA THR A 7 -0.97 2.87 6.82
C THR A 7 -0.79 4.19 6.08
N GLU A 8 -0.86 5.33 6.78
CA GLU A 8 -0.78 6.66 6.15
C GLU A 8 0.48 6.86 5.28
N GLU A 9 1.57 6.14 5.58
CA GLU A 9 2.87 6.34 4.93
C GLU A 9 3.33 5.13 4.11
N THR A 10 2.67 3.98 4.18
CA THR A 10 3.23 2.73 3.63
C THR A 10 2.14 1.76 3.21
N ILE A 11 2.30 1.19 2.02
CA ILE A 11 1.58 -0.01 1.58
C ILE A 11 2.41 -1.21 2.02
N TRP A 12 1.82 -2.05 2.87
CA TRP A 12 2.48 -3.19 3.50
C TRP A 12 2.31 -4.49 2.70
N ALA A 13 1.19 -4.64 2.00
CA ALA A 13 0.93 -5.78 1.13
C ALA A 13 -0.17 -5.46 0.11
N ILE A 14 -0.18 -6.20 -1.00
CA ILE A 14 -1.24 -6.16 -2.02
C ILE A 14 -1.75 -7.59 -2.25
N GLY A 15 -3.07 -7.78 -2.15
CA GLY A 15 -3.72 -9.07 -2.36
C GLY A 15 -4.85 -9.00 -3.40
N GLU A 16 -5.28 -10.17 -3.88
CA GLU A 16 -6.44 -10.30 -4.77
C GLU A 16 -7.76 -10.10 -4.03
N THR A 17 -7.74 -10.28 -2.71
CA THR A 17 -8.88 -10.05 -1.82
C THR A 17 -8.50 -9.21 -0.61
N GLU A 18 -9.48 -8.56 0.03
CA GLU A 18 -9.27 -7.79 1.26
C GLU A 18 -8.65 -8.65 2.38
N ALA A 19 -9.06 -9.92 2.47
CA ALA A 19 -8.56 -10.83 3.50
C ALA A 19 -7.10 -11.22 3.28
N GLU A 20 -6.70 -11.48 2.02
CA GLU A 20 -5.31 -11.77 1.67
C GLU A 20 -4.42 -10.56 1.93
N ALA A 21 -4.81 -9.39 1.42
CA ALA A 21 -4.06 -8.15 1.64
C ALA A 21 -3.88 -7.87 3.14
N ARG A 22 -4.95 -8.03 3.94
CA ARG A 22 -4.88 -7.86 5.39
C ARG A 22 -3.90 -8.84 6.04
N ALA A 23 -4.04 -10.13 5.77
CA ALA A 23 -3.22 -11.15 6.42
C ALA A 23 -1.74 -10.93 6.11
N GLU A 24 -1.41 -10.73 4.83
CA GLU A 24 -0.03 -10.47 4.40
C GLU A 24 0.52 -9.15 4.97
N GLY A 25 -0.31 -8.10 5.01
CA GLY A 25 0.08 -6.81 5.58
C GLY A 25 0.36 -6.90 7.09
N GLU A 26 -0.48 -7.60 7.85
CA GLU A 26 -0.25 -7.81 9.28
C GLU A 26 1.03 -8.61 9.53
N ASP A 27 1.29 -9.64 8.74
CA ASP A 27 2.50 -10.46 8.87
C ASP A 27 3.75 -9.64 8.52
N THR A 28 3.70 -8.88 7.43
CA THR A 28 4.80 -7.97 7.03
C THR A 28 5.12 -6.95 8.13
N ILE A 29 4.10 -6.34 8.75
CA ILE A 29 4.31 -5.40 9.86
C ILE A 29 4.94 -6.09 11.06
N ARG A 30 4.49 -7.31 11.42
CA ARG A 30 5.03 -8.07 12.57
C ARG A 30 6.49 -8.47 12.36
N GLU A 31 6.85 -8.81 11.13
CA GLU A 31 8.23 -9.16 10.75
C GLU A 31 9.14 -7.93 10.67
N THR A 32 8.57 -6.74 10.48
CA THR A 32 9.32 -5.50 10.43
C THR A 32 9.64 -4.98 11.84
N GLU A 33 10.93 -5.03 12.22
CA GLU A 33 11.36 -4.55 13.52
C GLU A 33 10.95 -3.09 13.80
N GLY A 34 10.36 -2.86 14.98
CA GLY A 34 9.98 -1.52 15.43
C GLY A 34 8.72 -0.95 14.78
N ARG A 35 7.94 -1.75 14.04
CA ARG A 35 6.70 -1.31 13.38
C ARG A 35 5.42 -1.93 13.94
N ALA A 36 5.49 -2.70 15.01
CA ALA A 36 4.31 -3.40 15.57
C ALA A 36 3.14 -2.46 15.96
N ASP A 37 3.41 -1.19 16.25
CA ASP A 37 2.41 -0.14 16.49
C ASP A 37 1.55 0.17 15.25
N GLN A 38 2.09 -0.05 14.05
CA GLN A 38 1.41 0.17 12.78
C GLN A 38 0.23 -0.79 12.57
N LEU A 39 0.22 -1.96 13.22
CA LEU A 39 -0.90 -2.91 13.16
C LEU A 39 -2.24 -2.28 13.57
N ALA A 40 -2.22 -1.38 14.56
CA ALA A 40 -3.42 -0.70 15.03
C ALA A 40 -3.92 0.39 14.06
N LEU A 41 -3.05 0.87 13.18
CA LEU A 41 -3.32 1.92 12.20
C LEU A 41 -3.63 1.36 10.81
N MET A 42 -3.32 0.08 10.59
CA MET A 42 -3.44 -0.57 9.30
C MET A 42 -4.92 -0.66 8.87
N LYS A 43 -5.15 -0.29 7.61
CA LYS A 43 -6.44 -0.35 6.93
C LYS A 43 -6.30 -1.18 5.66
N VAL A 44 -7.42 -1.54 5.06
CA VAL A 44 -7.45 -2.15 3.74
C VAL A 44 -8.42 -1.38 2.86
N ALA A 45 -8.02 -1.11 1.63
CA ALA A 45 -8.82 -0.46 0.61
C ALA A 45 -8.58 -1.11 -0.76
N PRO A 46 -9.54 -1.01 -1.70
CA PRO A 46 -9.24 -1.29 -3.10
C PRO A 46 -8.10 -0.38 -3.57
N ILE A 47 -7.32 -0.90 -4.51
CA ILE A 47 -6.21 -0.20 -5.15
C ILE A 47 -6.46 -0.19 -6.66
N ASP A 48 -6.26 0.97 -7.29
CA ASP A 48 -6.38 1.09 -8.73
C ASP A 48 -5.24 0.40 -9.47
N ASP A 49 -5.46 0.10 -10.75
CA ASP A 49 -4.46 -0.62 -11.55
C ASP A 49 -3.22 0.25 -11.84
N ASP A 50 -3.38 1.58 -11.89
CA ASP A 50 -2.31 2.54 -12.15
C ASP A 50 -1.29 2.56 -10.99
N LEU A 51 -1.74 2.63 -9.74
CA LEU A 51 -0.86 2.55 -8.56
C LEU A 51 -0.19 1.18 -8.45
N VAL A 52 -0.88 0.09 -8.81
CA VAL A 52 -0.26 -1.24 -8.86
C VAL A 52 0.88 -1.27 -9.88
N GLU A 53 0.69 -0.68 -11.06
CA GLU A 53 1.74 -0.58 -12.07
C GLU A 53 2.91 0.27 -11.57
N ALA A 54 2.64 1.44 -11.00
CA ALA A 54 3.65 2.33 -10.42
C ALA A 54 4.49 1.64 -9.34
N LEU A 55 3.87 0.86 -8.44
CA LEU A 55 4.58 0.12 -7.40
C LEU A 55 5.49 -0.97 -7.98
N ASN A 56 5.06 -1.70 -9.00
CA ASN A 56 5.90 -2.69 -9.68
C ASN A 56 7.09 -2.04 -10.39
N GLU A 57 6.88 -0.88 -11.01
CA GLU A 57 7.97 -0.13 -11.63
C GLU A 57 8.96 0.40 -10.59
N ALA A 58 8.44 0.91 -9.48
CA ALA A 58 9.23 1.45 -8.38
C ALA A 58 10.08 0.39 -7.70
N GLU A 59 9.58 -0.83 -7.51
CA GLU A 59 10.36 -1.95 -7.02
C GLU A 59 11.54 -2.27 -7.95
N ALA A 60 11.32 -2.21 -9.27
CA ALA A 60 12.38 -2.45 -10.25
C ALA A 60 13.41 -1.32 -10.35
N LYS A 61 12.98 -0.07 -10.11
CA LYS A 61 13.80 1.15 -10.25
C LYS A 61 14.41 1.63 -8.93
N GLY A 62 13.92 1.14 -7.80
CA GLY A 62 14.27 1.62 -6.46
C GLY A 62 13.80 3.06 -6.20
N THR A 63 12.63 3.44 -6.73
CA THR A 63 12.03 4.76 -6.53
C THR A 63 10.89 4.70 -5.52
N ASP A 64 10.50 5.84 -4.96
CA ASP A 64 9.32 5.94 -4.11
C ASP A 64 8.07 6.24 -4.95
N VAL A 65 6.92 5.73 -4.53
CA VAL A 65 5.60 6.03 -5.11
C VAL A 65 4.77 6.74 -4.05
N LEU A 66 4.16 7.87 -4.44
CA LEU A 66 3.20 8.55 -3.58
C LEU A 66 1.79 8.04 -3.90
N PHE A 67 1.01 7.84 -2.85
CA PHE A 67 -0.38 7.40 -2.96
C PHE A 67 -1.27 8.24 -2.05
N ASP A 68 -2.56 8.30 -2.38
CA ASP A 68 -3.59 8.86 -1.51
C ASP A 68 -4.89 8.04 -1.62
N LEU A 69 -5.76 8.17 -0.62
CA LEU A 69 -7.07 7.55 -0.60
C LEU A 69 -8.10 8.50 -1.24
N ILE A 70 -8.47 8.23 -2.48
CA ILE A 70 -9.42 9.01 -3.26
C ILE A 70 -10.71 8.21 -3.44
N ASP A 71 -11.82 8.74 -2.94
CA ASP A 71 -13.14 8.09 -3.02
C ASP A 71 -13.19 6.64 -2.47
N GLY A 72 -12.30 6.32 -1.52
CA GLY A 72 -12.21 5.00 -0.90
C GLY A 72 -11.34 3.99 -1.64
N GLU A 73 -10.65 4.42 -2.70
CA GLU A 73 -9.66 3.66 -3.46
C GLU A 73 -8.28 4.30 -3.31
N LEU A 74 -7.24 3.47 -3.26
CA LEU A 74 -5.86 3.95 -3.25
C LEU A 74 -5.40 4.20 -4.68
N CYS A 75 -4.95 5.42 -4.91
CA CYS A 75 -4.52 5.92 -6.22
C CYS A 75 -3.11 6.52 -6.14
N GLU A 76 -2.36 6.43 -7.22
CA GLU A 76 -1.11 7.17 -7.37
C GLU A 76 -1.39 8.67 -7.39
N VAL A 77 -0.53 9.45 -6.72
CA VAL A 77 -0.54 10.91 -6.84
C VAL A 77 0.73 11.40 -7.53
N GLU A 78 0.56 12.18 -8.58
CA GLU A 78 1.69 12.83 -9.24
C GLU A 78 2.39 13.78 -8.27
N THR A 79 3.72 13.67 -8.18
CA THR A 79 4.53 14.71 -7.57
C THR A 79 4.40 15.98 -8.43
N VAL A 80 3.70 16.99 -7.92
CA VAL A 80 3.76 18.33 -8.53
C VAL A 80 5.21 18.82 -8.43
N GLU A 81 5.97 18.67 -9.52
CA GLU A 81 7.28 19.30 -9.68
C GLU A 81 7.07 20.82 -9.66
N SER A 82 7.37 21.43 -8.51
CA SER A 82 7.32 22.89 -8.30
C SER A 82 8.55 23.61 -8.83
#